data_AF-A0A9E6WNC5-F1
#
_entry.id   AF-A0A9E6WNC5-F1
#
_cell.length_a   1.000
_cell.length_b   1.000
_cell.length_c   1.000
_cell.angle_alpha   90.00
_cell.angle_beta   90.00
_cell.angle_gamma   90.00
#
_symmetry.space_group_name_H-M   'P 1'
#
loop_
_entity.id
_entity.type
_entity.pdbx_description
1 polymer ?
#
loop_
_entity_poly.entity_id
_entity_poly.type
_entity_poly.pdbx_seq_one_letter_code
_entity_poly.pdbx_strand_id
1 'polypeptide(L)' 'QNAQQALQRAHRAYILETGNVVKEAVAADLLNDPAVREAYLGTGAHT' A
#
# COMPACT_ATOMS: atom_id res chain seq x y z
N GLN A 1 -3.40 8.34 -2.95
CA GLN A 1 -3.92 8.92 -1.68
C GLN A 1 -5.00 8.07 -1.00
N ASN A 2 -6.05 7.57 -1.67
CA ASN A 2 -7.06 6.69 -1.03
C ASN A 2 -6.47 5.39 -0.44
N ALA A 3 -5.54 4.75 -1.13
CA ALA A 3 -4.84 3.56 -0.62
C ALA A 3 -4.03 3.85 0.65
N GLN A 4 -3.39 5.02 0.74
CA GLN A 4 -2.61 5.42 1.91
C GLN A 4 -3.52 5.59 3.13
N GLN A 5 -4.65 6.28 2.97
CA GLN A 5 -5.62 6.45 4.05
C GLN A 5 -6.27 5.13 4.46
N ALA A 6 -6.52 4.22 3.51
CA ALA A 6 -7.03 2.89 3.81
C ALA A 6 -6.02 2.09 4.65
N LEU A 7 -4.75 2.07 4.25
CA LEU A 7 -3.68 1.39 5.00
C LEU A 7 -3.48 1.98 6.40
N GLN A 8 -3.60 3.30 6.57
CA GLN A 8 -3.51 3.95 7.88
C GLN A 8 -4.60 3.52 8.87
N ARG A 9 -5.75 3.05 8.39
CA ARG A 9 -6.91 2.65 9.22
C ARG A 9 -7.06 1.14 9.36
N ALA A 10 -6.44 0.37 8.46
CA ALA A 10 -6.57 -1.08 8.43
C ALA A 10 -5.56 -1.75 9.38
N HIS A 11 -5.87 -2.97 9.81
CA HIS A 11 -4.93 -3.82 10.56
C HIS A 11 -4.15 -4.75 9.62
N ARG A 12 -4.83 -5.27 8.60
CA ARG A 12 -4.29 -6.14 7.55
C ARG A 12 -4.67 -5.59 6.19
N ALA A 13 -3.82 -5.84 5.20
CA ALA A 13 -4.11 -5.46 3.83
C ALA A 13 -3.58 -6.48 2.83
N TYR A 14 -4.27 -6.52 1.70
CA TYR A 14 -4.03 -7.42 0.57
C TYR A 14 -3.87 -6.56 -0.68
N ILE A 15 -2.81 -6.81 -1.44
CA ILE A 15 -2.60 -6.17 -2.75
C ILE A 15 -3.06 -7.13 -3.82
N LEU A 16 -3.96 -6.65 -4.68
CA LEU A 16 -4.50 -7.38 -5.80
C LEU A 16 -3.88 -6.89 -7.11
N GLU A 17 -3.38 -7.82 -7.91
CA GLU A 17 -2.96 -7.58 -9.29
C GLU A 17 -3.65 -8.59 -10.21
N THR A 18 -4.35 -8.09 -11.22
CA THR A 18 -5.03 -8.91 -12.24
C THR A 18 -5.88 -10.03 -11.62
N GLY A 19 -6.62 -9.70 -10.55
CA GLY A 19 -7.50 -10.64 -9.85
C GLY A 19 -6.82 -11.58 -8.83
N ASN A 20 -5.50 -11.46 -8.62
CA ASN A 20 -4.76 -12.32 -7.70
C ASN A 20 -4.18 -11.53 -6.53
N VAL A 21 -4.14 -12.13 -5.34
CA VAL A 21 -3.42 -11.57 -4.19
C VAL A 21 -1.93 -11.79 -4.42
N VAL A 22 -1.18 -10.71 -4.60
CA VAL A 22 0.28 -10.75 -4.78
C VAL A 22 1.03 -10.44 -3.50
N LYS A 23 0.36 -9.81 -2.53
CA LYS A 23 0.97 -9.47 -1.23
C LYS A 23 -0.08 -9.40 -0.13
N GLU A 24 0.27 -9.96 1.03
CA GLU A 24 -0.51 -9.87 2.26
C GLU A 24 0.43 -9.48 3.40
N ALA A 25 0.08 -8.45 4.17
CA ALA A 25 0.83 -8.08 5.36
C ALA A 25 -0.02 -7.25 6.34
N VAL A 26 0.57 -6.91 7.49
CA VAL A 26 0.03 -5.87 8.37
C VAL A 26 0.02 -4.56 7.58
N ALA A 27 -1.06 -3.79 7.70
CA ALA A 27 -1.23 -2.59 6.88
C ALA A 27 -0.14 -1.53 7.14
N ALA A 28 0.36 -1.46 8.38
CA ALA A 28 1.48 -0.61 8.76
C ALA A 28 2.78 -0.97 8.03
N ASP A 29 3.02 -2.26 7.78
CA ASP A 29 4.21 -2.71 7.05
C ASP A 29 4.10 -2.30 5.57
N LEU A 30 2.92 -2.48 4.96
CA LEU A 30 2.67 -2.09 3.57
C LEU A 30 2.71 -0.57 3.36
N LEU A 31 2.40 0.23 4.39
CA LEU A 31 2.53 1.69 4.35
C LEU A 31 4.00 2.15 4.24
N ASN A 32 4.91 1.35 4.81
CA ASN A 32 6.34 1.61 4.85
C ASN A 32 7.12 0.86 3.76
N ASP A 33 6.46 -0.04 3.04
CA ASP A 33 7.08 -0.83 1.99
C ASP A 33 7.45 0.04 0.77
N PRO A 34 8.74 0.12 0.38
CA PRO A 34 9.18 0.99 -0.71
C PRO A 34 8.47 0.69 -2.04
N ALA A 35 8.30 -0.58 -2.38
CA ALA A 35 7.65 -0.98 -3.63
C ALA A 35 6.16 -0.62 -3.64
N VAL A 36 5.46 -0.79 -2.50
CA VAL A 36 4.05 -0.40 -2.38
C VAL A 36 3.87 1.11 -2.47
N ARG A 37 4.79 1.86 -1.86
CA ARG A 37 4.76 3.33 -1.87
C ARG A 37 4.95 3.88 -3.27
N GLU A 38 5.94 3.37 -3.99
CA GLU A 38 6.23 3.72 -5.37
C GLU A 38 5.06 3.37 -6.30
N ALA A 39 4.50 2.16 -6.17
CA ALA A 39 3.45 1.68 -7.08
C ALA A 39 2.06 2.28 -6.80
N TYR A 40 1.70 2.56 -5.54
CA TYR A 40 0.28 2.80 -5.18
C TYR A 40 0.03 4.02 -4.30
N LEU A 41 1.01 4.45 -3.50
CA LEU A 41 0.76 5.54 -2.53
C LEU A 41 1.16 6.91 -3.09
N GLY A 42 1.99 6.91 -4.14
CA GLY A 42 2.56 8.11 -4.74
C GLY A 42 3.70 8.60 -3.86
N THR A 43 4.90 8.71 -4.43
CA THR A 43 6.02 9.39 -3.78
C THR A 43 5.62 10.85 -3.63
N GLY A 44 5.41 11.34 -2.41
CA GLY A 44 5.24 12.76 -2.11
C GLY A 44 6.50 13.61 -2.39
N ALA A 45 7.34 13.17 -3.32
CA ALA A 45 8.59 13.78 -3.74
C ALA A 45 8.49 14.17 -5.23
N HIS A 46 7.48 14.96 -5.56
CA HIS A 46 7.65 15.98 -6.60
C HIS A 46 7.46 17.32 -5.88
N THR A 47 8.55 18.08 -5.89
CA THR A 47 8.76 19.43 -5.36
C THR A 47 7.63 20.40 -5.65
#